data_AF-A0AAW0AQN5-F1
#
_entry.id   AF-A0AAW0AQN5-F1
#
_cell.length_a   1.000
_cell.length_b   1.000
_cell.length_c   1.000
_cell.angle_alpha   90.00
_cell.angle_beta   90.00
_cell.angle_gamma   90.00
#
_symmetry.space_group_name_H-M   'P 1'
#
loop_
_entity.id
_entity.type
_entity.pdbx_description
1 polymer ?
#
loop_
_entity_poly.entity_id
_entity_poly.type
_entity_poly.pdbx_seq_one_letter_code
_entity_poly.pdbx_strand_id
1 'polypeptide(L)'
;MASNPAKSAPFPRYSSMRQNCMSGYYDTPQVYSGMGFELRRVPTITSRIVKKEGRTWELWSPNSNQAPFLPGCRAVGHIPSMPLDPAERRYDGHFGRFDCLYSPQYSAADIPHWPFLRRPHLVSPDDSAYPAYEPLMRQWVVDRSDPSKGKFRRDYLLALSALRRELDALVNAARSRFRQESTTWSLRPQYADAVKLAELETVKYWWEAVDKGMGVQRGLREKEAWLTMINTREVLNPLSLDQLRELELPWADERYIGVWVNGLQEGTVLRFLYAGIPCFIAHSYAPEDRTRADAYPQVHSCSDFVLGTDLVPSLREGPYQLLARQEAGRLDALERPTLGGASPATSTPDDEQRSSSLYLQQLGLLTASCQSAPFKLDGWRPTREKAPTEEAPSSSAGSFSFEAPLLTFPSDQPAGGNRAKEDRYAHKEPERRSIHASRVDWIVPPRVMPRREKDWVRYELAYTDSGREAFIYRGHKYKMQNREEWFDREKGRRIYLSGFHAPPGVVNSDVWGAPVPHFPFITMDGNRETMSLPSYWMYPSRHPRPLDVGRPADPPNPEELPYQDG
;
A
#
# COMPACT_ATOMS: atom_id res chain seq x y z
N MET A 1 -30.72 16.17 35.37
CA MET A 1 -30.46 14.77 34.96
C MET A 1 -29.34 14.79 33.94
N ALA A 2 -28.13 14.41 34.34
CA ALA A 2 -26.97 14.37 33.46
C ALA A 2 -27.15 13.22 32.45
N SER A 3 -27.01 13.52 31.16
CA SER A 3 -27.03 12.53 30.08
C SER A 3 -25.85 11.58 30.26
N ASN A 4 -26.17 10.30 30.48
CA ASN A 4 -25.19 9.21 30.51
C ASN A 4 -24.34 9.26 29.23
N PRO A 5 -22.99 9.18 29.31
CA PRO A 5 -22.16 9.04 28.12
C PRO A 5 -22.60 7.78 27.38
N ALA A 6 -22.84 7.91 26.08
CA ALA A 6 -23.27 6.82 25.21
C ALA A 6 -22.37 5.59 25.46
N LYS A 7 -22.94 4.53 26.05
CA LYS A 7 -22.26 3.24 26.18
C LYS A 7 -21.86 2.83 24.78
N SER A 8 -20.55 2.85 24.49
CA SER A 8 -20.00 2.33 23.24
C SER A 8 -20.59 0.96 22.97
N ALA A 9 -21.04 0.71 21.73
CA ALA A 9 -21.61 -0.58 21.36
C ALA A 9 -20.66 -1.72 21.78
N PRO A 10 -21.17 -2.84 22.32
CA PRO A 10 -20.33 -3.94 22.76
C PRO A 10 -19.52 -4.49 21.57
N PHE A 11 -18.20 -4.62 21.75
CA PHE A 11 -17.34 -5.30 20.79
C PHE A 11 -17.65 -6.81 20.76
N PRO A 12 -17.58 -7.48 19.61
CA PRO A 12 -17.76 -8.91 19.52
C PRO A 12 -16.66 -9.65 20.31
N ARG A 13 -17.00 -10.80 20.89
CA ARG A 13 -16.07 -11.62 21.70
C ARG A 13 -15.85 -13.00 21.08
N TYR A 14 -14.66 -13.55 21.26
CA TYR A 14 -14.38 -14.93 20.86
C TYR A 14 -14.73 -15.88 22.00
N SER A 15 -15.34 -17.01 21.67
CA SER A 15 -15.58 -18.10 22.62
C SER A 15 -14.46 -19.13 22.67
N SER A 16 -13.43 -19.01 21.80
CA SER A 16 -12.25 -19.88 21.76
C SER A 16 -10.97 -19.04 21.76
N MET A 17 -9.86 -19.62 22.27
CA MET A 17 -8.54 -19.02 22.13
C MET A 17 -8.09 -19.05 20.68
N ARG A 18 -7.34 -18.02 20.28
CA ARG A 18 -6.79 -17.83 18.94
C ARG A 18 -5.41 -17.19 19.02
N GLN A 19 -4.62 -17.36 17.96
CA GLN A 19 -3.33 -16.70 17.84
C GLN A 19 -3.48 -15.20 17.54
N ASN A 20 -2.51 -14.44 18.03
CA ASN A 20 -2.33 -13.02 17.70
C ASN A 20 -2.16 -12.84 16.17
N CYS A 21 -2.66 -11.72 15.62
CA CYS A 21 -2.55 -11.38 14.20
C CYS A 21 -1.09 -11.37 13.72
N MET A 22 -0.13 -10.98 14.57
CA MET A 22 1.29 -10.93 14.25
C MET A 22 2.06 -12.24 14.47
N SER A 23 1.42 -13.34 14.90
CA SER A 23 2.09 -14.64 15.10
C SER A 23 2.89 -15.06 13.86
N GLY A 24 4.12 -15.57 13.99
CA GLY A 24 4.95 -16.03 12.87
C GLY A 24 5.49 -14.97 11.87
N TYR A 25 5.12 -13.69 11.98
CA TYR A 25 5.71 -12.63 11.14
C TYR A 25 7.16 -12.28 11.53
N TYR A 26 7.53 -12.57 12.77
CA TYR A 26 8.88 -12.35 13.29
C TYR A 26 9.83 -13.51 13.01
N ASP A 27 9.39 -14.56 12.33
CA ASP A 27 10.25 -15.66 11.90
C ASP A 27 11.14 -15.18 10.74
N THR A 28 12.38 -15.66 10.67
CA THR A 28 13.28 -15.28 9.57
C THR A 28 12.83 -15.98 8.28
N PRO A 29 12.49 -15.23 7.21
CA PRO A 29 12.06 -15.83 5.96
C PRO A 29 13.23 -16.50 5.25
N GLN A 30 12.96 -17.62 4.58
CA GLN A 30 13.88 -18.15 3.58
C GLN A 30 13.81 -17.26 2.35
N VAL A 31 14.92 -16.59 2.01
CA VAL A 31 14.99 -15.66 0.89
C VAL A 31 15.60 -16.36 -0.31
N TYR A 32 14.88 -16.36 -1.43
CA TYR A 32 15.46 -16.72 -2.72
C TYR A 32 16.05 -15.46 -3.35
N SER A 33 17.38 -15.35 -3.38
CA SER A 33 18.07 -14.16 -3.89
C SER A 33 18.35 -14.20 -5.39
N GLY A 34 18.18 -15.37 -6.03
CA GLY A 34 18.51 -15.60 -7.44
C GLY A 34 17.72 -14.75 -8.43
N MET A 35 18.42 -14.00 -9.28
CA MET A 35 17.91 -13.39 -10.50
C MET A 35 18.74 -13.93 -11.68
N GLY A 36 18.10 -14.68 -12.57
CA GLY A 36 18.78 -15.35 -13.69
C GLY A 36 19.04 -14.44 -14.91
N PHE A 37 18.66 -13.17 -14.83
CA PHE A 37 18.73 -12.21 -15.93
C PHE A 37 18.83 -10.78 -15.39
N GLU A 38 19.20 -9.85 -16.26
CA GLU A 38 19.31 -8.44 -15.96
C GLU A 38 18.02 -7.71 -16.35
N LEU A 39 17.45 -6.92 -15.43
CA LEU A 39 16.46 -5.92 -15.79
C LEU A 39 17.20 -4.69 -16.31
N ARG A 40 17.20 -4.51 -17.62
CA ARG A 40 17.83 -3.33 -18.25
C ARG A 40 16.96 -2.10 -18.04
N ARG A 41 17.59 -0.95 -17.76
CA ARG A 41 16.95 0.38 -17.73
C ARG A 41 15.82 0.54 -16.70
N VAL A 42 15.88 -0.17 -15.58
CA VAL A 42 14.93 0.03 -14.46
C VAL A 42 15.46 1.03 -13.45
N PRO A 43 14.71 2.09 -13.11
CA PRO A 43 15.02 2.88 -11.94
C PRO A 43 14.84 2.02 -10.69
N THR A 44 15.65 2.24 -9.65
CA THR A 44 15.28 1.76 -8.31
C THR A 44 14.32 2.77 -7.72
N ILE A 45 13.06 2.38 -7.51
CA ILE A 45 12.00 3.29 -7.07
C ILE A 45 11.94 3.31 -5.55
N THR A 46 11.86 2.13 -4.95
CA THR A 46 11.95 1.95 -3.50
C THR A 46 12.99 0.91 -3.16
N SER A 47 13.71 1.15 -2.05
CA SER A 47 14.66 0.22 -1.47
C SER A 47 14.64 0.33 0.05
N ARG A 48 14.82 -0.80 0.74
CA ARG A 48 15.07 -0.85 2.19
C ARG A 48 16.08 -1.93 2.51
N ILE A 49 16.93 -1.67 3.50
CA ILE A 49 17.89 -2.65 4.02
C ILE A 49 17.32 -3.31 5.26
N VAL A 50 17.26 -4.64 5.29
CA VAL A 50 16.87 -5.43 6.45
C VAL A 50 18.10 -6.13 7.01
N LYS A 51 18.33 -6.02 8.32
CA LYS A 51 19.41 -6.70 9.05
C LYS A 51 18.81 -7.61 10.10
N LYS A 52 19.03 -8.91 10.00
CA LYS A 52 18.49 -9.90 10.94
C LYS A 52 19.40 -11.12 11.02
N GLU A 53 19.65 -11.62 12.24
CA GLU A 53 20.47 -12.82 12.47
C GLU A 53 21.86 -12.78 11.79
N GLY A 54 22.49 -11.61 11.79
CA GLY A 54 23.82 -11.41 11.20
C GLY A 54 23.84 -11.37 9.66
N ARG A 55 22.69 -11.52 8.99
CA ARG A 55 22.54 -11.40 7.55
C ARG A 55 21.92 -10.04 7.18
N THR A 56 22.25 -9.58 5.97
CA THR A 56 21.73 -8.33 5.41
C THR A 56 21.04 -8.61 4.08
N TRP A 57 19.86 -8.00 3.91
CA TRP A 57 19.10 -8.07 2.67
C TRP A 57 18.74 -6.66 2.18
N GLU A 58 18.87 -6.43 0.88
CA GLU A 58 18.25 -5.31 0.19
C GLU A 58 16.93 -5.79 -0.41
N LEU A 59 15.84 -5.09 -0.09
CA LEU A 59 14.52 -5.33 -0.65
C LEU A 59 14.14 -4.10 -1.47
N TRP A 60 13.86 -4.27 -2.75
CA TRP A 60 13.63 -3.14 -3.64
C TRP A 60 12.60 -3.44 -4.72
N SER A 61 12.09 -2.38 -5.35
CA SER A 61 11.17 -2.46 -6.49
C SER A 61 11.64 -1.60 -7.66
N PRO A 62 11.57 -2.11 -8.91
CA PRO A 62 11.82 -1.33 -10.10
C PRO A 62 10.62 -0.48 -10.56
N ASN A 63 9.41 -0.73 -10.05
CA ASN A 63 8.19 -0.10 -10.59
C ASN A 63 7.15 0.32 -9.53
N SER A 64 7.41 0.13 -8.24
CA SER A 64 6.45 0.43 -7.16
C SER A 64 7.08 1.23 -6.02
N ASN A 65 6.25 2.03 -5.36
CA ASN A 65 6.55 2.75 -4.13
C ASN A 65 6.21 1.96 -2.86
N GLN A 66 5.77 0.70 -2.99
CA GLN A 66 5.42 -0.13 -1.83
C GLN A 66 6.64 -0.59 -1.05
N ALA A 67 6.47 -0.70 0.26
CA ALA A 67 7.41 -1.37 1.16
C ALA A 67 6.79 -2.65 1.72
N PRO A 68 6.64 -3.73 0.91
CA PRO A 68 5.95 -4.92 1.36
C PRO A 68 6.80 -5.76 2.32
N PHE A 69 6.11 -6.54 3.14
CA PHE A 69 6.70 -7.62 3.92
C PHE A 69 7.15 -8.78 3.00
N LEU A 70 8.33 -9.36 3.27
CA LEU A 70 8.84 -10.55 2.58
C LEU A 70 8.50 -11.80 3.40
N PRO A 71 7.55 -12.65 2.96
CA PRO A 71 7.14 -13.84 3.71
C PRO A 71 8.11 -15.00 3.62
N GLY A 72 9.00 -14.98 2.62
CA GLY A 72 9.92 -16.06 2.30
C GLY A 72 9.30 -17.12 1.38
N CYS A 73 10.10 -18.14 1.07
CA CYS A 73 9.66 -19.23 0.21
C CYS A 73 8.62 -20.11 0.91
N ARG A 74 7.56 -20.41 0.17
CA ARG A 74 6.54 -21.39 0.53
C ARG A 74 7.06 -22.79 0.17
N ALA A 75 6.75 -23.80 0.98
CA ALA A 75 7.01 -25.18 0.58
C ALA A 75 6.23 -25.50 -0.71
N VAL A 76 6.82 -26.29 -1.61
CA VAL A 76 6.18 -26.64 -2.89
C VAL A 76 4.83 -27.32 -2.63
N GLY A 77 3.77 -26.80 -3.26
CA GLY A 77 2.40 -27.30 -3.10
C GLY A 77 1.68 -26.90 -1.81
N HIS A 78 2.35 -26.21 -0.87
CA HIS A 78 1.69 -25.75 0.35
C HIS A 78 0.74 -24.59 0.04
N ILE A 79 -0.57 -24.78 -0.03
CA ILE A 79 -1.52 -23.67 -0.15
C ILE A 79 -1.99 -23.28 1.26
N PRO A 80 -1.77 -22.02 1.70
CA PRO A 80 -2.25 -21.54 2.98
C PRO A 80 -3.75 -21.77 3.10
N SER A 81 -4.14 -22.44 4.17
CA SER A 81 -5.52 -22.80 4.46
C SER A 81 -5.80 -22.57 5.93
N MET A 82 -7.08 -22.54 6.28
CA MET A 82 -7.49 -22.37 7.66
C MET A 82 -7.04 -23.57 8.51
N PRO A 83 -6.31 -23.35 9.62
CA PRO A 83 -5.94 -24.42 10.53
C PRO A 83 -7.15 -25.20 11.04
N LEU A 84 -7.02 -26.53 11.12
CA LEU A 84 -8.07 -27.39 11.65
C LEU A 84 -8.32 -27.07 13.13
N ASP A 85 -7.24 -26.91 13.91
CA ASP A 85 -7.31 -26.51 15.31
C ASP A 85 -7.72 -25.03 15.45
N PRO A 86 -8.86 -24.72 16.10
CA PRO A 86 -9.25 -23.34 16.40
C PRO A 86 -8.21 -22.53 17.16
N ALA A 87 -7.37 -23.17 18.00
CA ALA A 87 -6.33 -22.48 18.77
C ALA A 87 -5.19 -21.94 17.90
N GLU A 88 -4.95 -22.55 16.73
CA GLU A 88 -3.97 -22.11 15.74
C GLU A 88 -4.53 -21.02 14.80
N ARG A 89 -5.86 -20.83 14.77
CA ARG A 89 -6.49 -19.78 13.97
C ARG A 89 -6.21 -18.41 14.56
N ARG A 90 -6.23 -17.37 13.72
CA ARG A 90 -5.99 -16.00 14.14
C ARG A 90 -7.29 -15.26 14.43
N TYR A 91 -7.17 -14.20 15.22
CA TYR A 91 -8.29 -13.33 15.55
C TYR A 91 -8.93 -12.72 14.29
N ASP A 92 -8.17 -12.24 13.33
CA ASP A 92 -8.70 -11.69 12.07
C ASP A 92 -8.96 -12.72 10.96
N GLY A 93 -8.70 -14.00 11.22
CA GLY A 93 -8.91 -15.09 10.26
C GLY A 93 -7.91 -15.14 9.09
N HIS A 94 -6.85 -14.33 9.10
CA HIS A 94 -5.81 -14.44 8.06
C HIS A 94 -4.91 -15.67 8.29
N PHE A 95 -4.21 -16.12 7.25
CA PHE A 95 -3.44 -17.38 7.22
C PHE A 95 -1.94 -17.19 7.54
N GLY A 96 -1.63 -16.25 8.43
CA GLY A 96 -0.25 -15.89 8.76
C GLY A 96 0.50 -15.17 7.64
N ARG A 97 1.83 -15.29 7.68
CA ARG A 97 2.76 -14.57 6.78
C ARG A 97 2.61 -14.94 5.31
N PHE A 98 2.16 -16.15 5.00
CA PHE A 98 1.94 -16.62 3.63
C PHE A 98 0.55 -16.26 3.09
N ASP A 99 -0.23 -15.47 3.81
CA ASP A 99 -1.53 -15.03 3.34
C ASP A 99 -1.40 -14.03 2.17
N CYS A 100 -1.76 -14.50 0.98
CA CYS A 100 -1.72 -13.74 -0.27
C CYS A 100 -2.64 -12.51 -0.29
N LEU A 101 -3.56 -12.35 0.67
CA LEU A 101 -4.40 -11.16 0.77
C LEU A 101 -3.71 -9.98 1.47
N TYR A 102 -2.59 -10.23 2.15
CA TYR A 102 -1.89 -9.24 2.99
C TYR A 102 -0.41 -9.07 2.61
N SER A 103 0.26 -10.12 2.14
CA SER A 103 1.67 -10.05 1.76
C SER A 103 1.87 -10.55 0.33
N PRO A 104 2.66 -9.86 -0.52
CA PRO A 104 3.08 -10.42 -1.79
C PRO A 104 3.85 -11.71 -1.57
N GLN A 105 3.60 -12.68 -2.42
CA GLN A 105 4.23 -13.99 -2.36
C GLN A 105 5.23 -14.14 -3.51
N TYR A 106 6.14 -15.11 -3.39
CA TYR A 106 6.85 -15.58 -4.58
C TYR A 106 5.85 -16.16 -5.58
N SER A 107 6.04 -15.85 -6.86
CA SER A 107 5.18 -16.40 -7.91
C SER A 107 5.27 -17.92 -7.95
N ALA A 108 4.13 -18.58 -8.05
CA ALA A 108 4.05 -20.02 -8.20
C ALA A 108 3.02 -20.41 -9.26
N ALA A 109 3.30 -21.50 -9.97
CA ALA A 109 2.52 -21.92 -11.13
C ALA A 109 1.08 -22.36 -10.78
N ASP A 110 0.86 -22.81 -9.55
CA ASP A 110 -0.43 -23.25 -9.00
C ASP A 110 -1.37 -22.09 -8.64
N ILE A 111 -0.86 -20.86 -8.54
CA ILE A 111 -1.61 -19.67 -8.07
C ILE A 111 -1.21 -18.39 -8.83
N PRO A 112 -1.30 -18.39 -10.18
CA PRO A 112 -0.74 -17.33 -11.00
C PRO A 112 -1.48 -15.97 -10.84
N HIS A 113 -2.67 -15.96 -10.25
CA HIS A 113 -3.51 -14.77 -10.06
C HIS A 113 -3.20 -14.00 -8.78
N TRP A 114 -2.47 -14.57 -7.81
CA TRP A 114 -2.19 -13.90 -6.55
C TRP A 114 -1.55 -12.51 -6.68
N PRO A 115 -0.64 -12.22 -7.64
CA PRO A 115 -0.09 -10.88 -7.80
C PRO A 115 -1.13 -9.80 -8.12
N PHE A 116 -2.29 -10.19 -8.67
CA PHE A 116 -3.39 -9.31 -9.08
C PHE A 116 -4.42 -9.08 -7.96
N LEU A 117 -4.20 -9.63 -6.76
CA LEU A 117 -5.06 -9.36 -5.61
C LEU A 117 -4.94 -7.90 -5.20
N ARG A 118 -6.07 -7.23 -4.92
CA ARG A 118 -6.03 -5.87 -4.39
C ARG A 118 -5.69 -5.84 -2.90
N ARG A 119 -5.00 -4.79 -2.49
CA ARG A 119 -4.64 -4.50 -1.10
C ARG A 119 -5.87 -3.98 -0.33
N PRO A 120 -6.23 -4.60 0.81
CA PRO A 120 -7.44 -4.24 1.54
C PRO A 120 -7.53 -2.78 1.98
N HIS A 121 -6.43 -2.21 2.45
CA HIS A 121 -6.42 -0.85 3.03
C HIS A 121 -6.47 0.28 1.99
N LEU A 122 -6.36 -0.05 0.71
CA LEU A 122 -6.53 0.91 -0.39
C LEU A 122 -7.96 0.92 -0.94
N VAL A 123 -8.80 -0.01 -0.51
CA VAL A 123 -10.23 -0.02 -0.82
C VAL A 123 -10.95 0.72 0.30
N SER A 124 -11.70 1.77 -0.04
CA SER A 124 -12.49 2.47 0.96
C SER A 124 -13.49 1.49 1.58
N PRO A 125 -13.59 1.43 2.91
CA PRO A 125 -14.51 0.52 3.58
C PRO A 125 -15.99 0.92 3.38
N ASP A 126 -16.25 2.10 2.82
CA ASP A 126 -17.58 2.58 2.48
C ASP A 126 -17.88 2.43 0.97
N ASP A 127 -16.95 1.84 0.20
CA ASP A 127 -17.17 1.55 -1.21
C ASP A 127 -18.03 0.29 -1.38
N SER A 128 -19.32 0.53 -1.57
CA SER A 128 -20.33 -0.52 -1.80
C SER A 128 -20.04 -1.42 -3.01
N ALA A 129 -19.13 -1.03 -3.92
CA ALA A 129 -18.71 -1.88 -5.04
C ALA A 129 -17.80 -3.04 -4.59
N TYR A 130 -17.21 -2.97 -3.39
CA TYR A 130 -16.21 -3.92 -2.91
C TYR A 130 -16.57 -4.57 -1.56
N PRO A 131 -17.76 -5.20 -1.42
CA PRO A 131 -18.20 -5.80 -0.15
C PRO A 131 -17.24 -6.90 0.37
N ALA A 132 -16.46 -7.53 -0.51
CA ALA A 132 -15.46 -8.53 -0.12
C ALA A 132 -14.24 -7.94 0.62
N TYR A 133 -14.08 -6.62 0.66
CA TYR A 133 -12.96 -5.92 1.30
C TYR A 133 -13.36 -5.26 2.63
N GLU A 134 -14.65 -5.23 2.95
CA GLU A 134 -15.14 -4.63 4.18
C GLU A 134 -14.72 -5.42 5.44
N PRO A 135 -14.29 -4.76 6.53
CA PRO A 135 -13.99 -5.45 7.77
C PRO A 135 -15.23 -6.14 8.36
N LEU A 136 -15.20 -7.47 8.56
CA LEU A 136 -16.33 -8.25 9.09
C LEU A 136 -16.89 -7.68 10.41
N MET A 137 -16.04 -7.12 11.27
CA MET A 137 -16.47 -6.48 12.53
C MET A 137 -17.48 -5.34 12.33
N ARG A 138 -17.40 -4.59 11.22
CA ARG A 138 -18.35 -3.51 10.90
C ARG A 138 -19.72 -4.07 10.49
N GLN A 139 -19.72 -5.26 9.92
CA GLN A 139 -20.88 -5.93 9.36
C GLN A 139 -21.52 -6.93 10.31
N TRP A 140 -20.89 -7.18 11.46
CA TRP A 140 -21.42 -8.02 12.53
C TRP A 140 -22.29 -7.24 13.51
N VAL A 141 -23.52 -7.70 13.70
CA VAL A 141 -24.46 -7.16 14.69
C VAL A 141 -24.44 -8.06 15.91
N VAL A 142 -23.82 -7.57 16.98
CA VAL A 142 -23.66 -8.28 18.25
C VAL A 142 -25.00 -8.44 18.98
N ASP A 143 -25.24 -9.63 19.53
CA ASP A 143 -26.36 -9.87 20.45
C ASP A 143 -26.10 -9.15 21.78
N ARG A 144 -27.05 -8.33 22.23
CA ARG A 144 -26.92 -7.56 23.47
C ARG A 144 -26.81 -8.43 24.72
N SER A 145 -27.36 -9.65 24.69
CA SER A 145 -27.33 -10.59 25.80
C SER A 145 -26.01 -11.37 25.90
N ASP A 146 -25.36 -11.62 24.76
CA ASP A 146 -24.14 -12.40 24.65
C ASP A 146 -23.24 -11.83 23.56
N PRO A 147 -22.18 -11.07 23.91
CA PRO A 147 -21.28 -10.46 22.94
C PRO A 147 -20.51 -11.44 22.05
N SER A 148 -20.51 -12.74 22.37
CA SER A 148 -19.94 -13.78 21.51
C SER A 148 -20.85 -14.20 20.37
N LYS A 149 -22.14 -13.81 20.44
CA LYS A 149 -23.17 -14.12 19.47
C LYS A 149 -23.58 -12.90 18.67
N GLY A 150 -24.24 -13.16 17.54
CA GLY A 150 -24.73 -12.12 16.65
C GLY A 150 -25.11 -12.66 15.29
N LYS A 151 -25.16 -11.77 14.31
CA LYS A 151 -25.42 -12.09 12.91
C LYS A 151 -24.84 -11.04 11.99
N PHE A 152 -24.56 -11.40 10.74
CA PHE A 152 -24.22 -10.41 9.72
C PHE A 152 -25.42 -9.51 9.37
N ARG A 153 -25.14 -8.26 8.99
CA ARG A 153 -26.14 -7.37 8.40
C ARG A 153 -26.67 -7.97 7.10
N ARG A 154 -27.99 -7.88 6.91
CA ARG A 154 -28.66 -8.43 5.71
C ARG A 154 -28.14 -7.79 4.43
N ASP A 155 -27.98 -6.46 4.42
CA ASP A 155 -27.57 -5.72 3.23
C ASP A 155 -26.15 -6.11 2.77
N TYR A 156 -25.26 -6.39 3.73
CA TYR A 156 -23.92 -6.91 3.46
C TYR A 156 -23.95 -8.28 2.78
N LEU A 157 -24.77 -9.21 3.28
CA LEU A 157 -24.92 -10.54 2.66
C LEU A 157 -25.53 -10.45 1.25
N LEU A 158 -26.48 -9.54 1.04
CA LEU A 158 -27.03 -9.27 -0.29
C LEU A 158 -25.97 -8.70 -1.24
N ALA A 159 -25.12 -7.78 -0.76
CA ALA A 159 -24.01 -7.21 -1.54
C ALA A 159 -22.98 -8.29 -1.92
N LEU A 160 -22.57 -9.15 -0.99
CA LEU A 160 -21.70 -10.30 -1.29
C LEU A 160 -22.34 -11.24 -2.32
N SER A 161 -23.66 -11.49 -2.21
CA SER A 161 -24.37 -12.34 -3.18
C SER A 161 -24.47 -11.71 -4.56
N ALA A 162 -24.59 -10.38 -4.64
CA ALA A 162 -24.59 -9.66 -5.91
C ALA A 162 -23.21 -9.77 -6.57
N LEU A 163 -22.14 -9.45 -5.83
CA LEU A 163 -20.76 -9.57 -6.30
C LEU A 163 -20.43 -10.98 -6.76
N ARG A 164 -20.81 -12.01 -5.99
CA ARG A 164 -20.61 -13.41 -6.39
C ARG A 164 -21.23 -13.72 -7.75
N ARG A 165 -22.50 -13.35 -7.96
CA ARG A 165 -23.23 -13.61 -9.21
C ARG A 165 -22.57 -12.90 -10.40
N GLU A 166 -22.13 -11.67 -10.20
CA GLU A 166 -21.40 -10.91 -11.21
C GLU A 166 -20.09 -11.62 -11.59
N LEU A 167 -19.27 -11.97 -10.61
CA LEU A 167 -18.01 -12.68 -10.85
C LEU A 167 -18.24 -14.05 -11.48
N ASP A 168 -19.27 -14.79 -11.06
CA ASP A 168 -19.64 -16.08 -11.68
C ASP A 168 -20.04 -15.89 -13.15
N ALA A 169 -20.80 -14.84 -13.47
CA ALA A 169 -21.18 -14.52 -14.85
C ALA A 169 -19.95 -14.18 -15.71
N LEU A 170 -19.01 -13.39 -15.17
CA LEU A 170 -17.76 -13.05 -15.85
C LEU A 170 -16.85 -14.27 -16.07
N VAL A 171 -16.72 -15.15 -15.07
CA VAL A 171 -15.97 -16.40 -15.21
C VAL A 171 -16.61 -17.29 -16.28
N ASN A 172 -17.94 -17.41 -16.29
CA ASN A 172 -18.65 -18.19 -17.30
C ASN A 172 -18.50 -17.58 -18.70
N ALA A 173 -18.53 -16.25 -18.84
CA ALA A 173 -18.28 -15.57 -20.10
C ALA A 173 -16.84 -15.77 -20.58
N ALA A 174 -15.87 -15.84 -19.67
CA ALA A 174 -14.47 -16.12 -19.99
C ALA A 174 -14.24 -17.57 -20.43
N ARG A 175 -15.17 -18.50 -20.16
CA ARG A 175 -15.03 -19.94 -20.50
C ARG A 175 -14.75 -20.18 -21.98
N SER A 176 -15.40 -19.43 -22.87
CA SER A 176 -15.23 -19.56 -24.32
C SER A 176 -13.81 -19.26 -24.79
N ARG A 177 -13.02 -18.54 -23.98
CA ARG A 177 -11.65 -18.13 -24.29
C ARG A 177 -10.62 -19.24 -24.04
N PHE A 178 -11.01 -20.30 -23.33
CA PHE A 178 -10.13 -21.41 -23.02
C PHE A 178 -10.44 -22.61 -23.90
N ARG A 179 -9.39 -23.21 -24.49
CA ARG A 179 -9.48 -24.55 -25.09
C ARG A 179 -9.80 -25.58 -23.99
N GLN A 180 -10.38 -26.72 -24.37
CA GLN A 180 -10.93 -27.73 -23.45
C GLN A 180 -9.96 -28.26 -22.36
N GLU A 181 -8.65 -27.98 -22.45
CA GLU A 181 -7.62 -28.46 -21.51
C GLU A 181 -6.66 -27.34 -21.05
N SER A 182 -7.12 -26.10 -20.88
CA SER A 182 -6.25 -25.06 -20.34
C SER A 182 -5.93 -25.31 -18.86
N THR A 183 -4.65 -25.52 -18.54
CA THR A 183 -4.15 -25.52 -17.15
C THR A 183 -4.58 -24.26 -16.40
N THR A 184 -4.61 -23.11 -17.07
CA THR A 184 -5.05 -21.84 -16.46
C THR A 184 -6.54 -21.88 -16.06
N TRP A 185 -7.39 -22.52 -16.85
CA TRP A 185 -8.80 -22.72 -16.51
C TRP A 185 -9.00 -23.65 -15.31
N SER A 186 -8.14 -24.68 -15.18
CA SER A 186 -8.18 -25.60 -14.04
C SER A 186 -7.82 -24.93 -12.72
N LEU A 187 -6.98 -23.89 -12.76
CA LEU A 187 -6.53 -23.09 -11.61
C LEU A 187 -7.52 -21.98 -11.22
N ARG A 188 -8.69 -21.90 -11.86
CA ARG A 188 -9.71 -20.91 -11.49
C ARG A 188 -10.14 -21.10 -10.04
N PRO A 189 -10.26 -20.03 -9.24
CA PRO A 189 -10.78 -20.13 -7.88
C PRO A 189 -12.19 -20.70 -7.86
N GLN A 190 -12.37 -21.81 -7.13
CA GLN A 190 -13.67 -22.48 -6.99
C GLN A 190 -14.39 -22.11 -5.68
N TYR A 191 -13.71 -21.41 -4.77
CA TYR A 191 -14.25 -21.05 -3.46
C TYR A 191 -15.27 -19.91 -3.52
N ALA A 192 -16.06 -19.76 -2.46
CA ALA A 192 -17.18 -18.82 -2.31
C ALA A 192 -18.35 -19.08 -3.29
N ASP A 193 -18.87 -20.30 -3.30
CA ASP A 193 -20.10 -20.64 -4.01
C ASP A 193 -21.37 -20.15 -3.26
N ALA A 194 -22.54 -20.39 -3.85
CA ALA A 194 -23.80 -20.01 -3.25
C ALA A 194 -24.07 -20.69 -1.89
N VAL A 195 -23.57 -21.91 -1.70
CA VAL A 195 -23.75 -22.69 -0.46
C VAL A 195 -22.95 -22.06 0.66
N LYS A 196 -21.67 -21.76 0.43
CA LYS A 196 -20.79 -21.09 1.40
C LYS A 196 -21.29 -19.72 1.81
N LEU A 197 -21.90 -18.99 0.89
CA LEU A 197 -22.51 -17.71 1.21
C LEU A 197 -23.77 -17.87 2.07
N ALA A 198 -24.64 -18.83 1.73
CA ALA A 198 -25.85 -19.14 2.51
C ALA A 198 -25.52 -19.61 3.93
N GLU A 199 -24.38 -20.31 4.13
CA GLU A 199 -23.90 -20.67 5.46
C GLU A 199 -23.74 -19.44 6.37
N LEU A 200 -23.37 -18.26 5.84
CA LEU A 200 -23.21 -17.02 6.62
C LEU A 200 -24.50 -16.52 7.26
N GLU A 201 -25.67 -16.81 6.67
CA GLU A 201 -26.98 -16.43 7.22
C GLU A 201 -27.29 -17.18 8.52
N THR A 202 -26.70 -18.36 8.70
CA THR A 202 -26.95 -19.25 9.83
C THR A 202 -25.91 -19.14 10.94
N VAL A 203 -24.83 -18.38 10.71
CA VAL A 203 -23.75 -18.21 11.69
C VAL A 203 -24.25 -17.47 12.92
N LYS A 204 -24.00 -18.07 14.08
CA LYS A 204 -24.43 -17.51 15.38
C LYS A 204 -23.29 -16.94 16.20
N TYR A 205 -22.08 -17.48 16.05
CA TYR A 205 -20.93 -17.14 16.87
C TYR A 205 -19.90 -16.32 16.11
N TRP A 206 -19.29 -15.34 16.77
CA TRP A 206 -18.34 -14.44 16.15
C TRP A 206 -17.10 -15.15 15.58
N TRP A 207 -16.55 -16.14 16.29
CA TRP A 207 -15.40 -16.90 15.80
C TRP A 207 -15.69 -17.64 14.49
N GLU A 208 -16.91 -18.19 14.36
CA GLU A 208 -17.38 -18.86 13.16
C GLU A 208 -17.65 -17.85 12.03
N ALA A 209 -18.12 -16.64 12.39
CA ALA A 209 -18.35 -15.54 11.45
C ALA A 209 -17.05 -15.06 10.81
N VAL A 210 -15.98 -14.96 11.62
CA VAL A 210 -14.65 -14.63 11.12
C VAL A 210 -14.16 -15.72 10.17
N ASP A 211 -14.25 -16.98 10.58
CA ASP A 211 -13.71 -18.09 9.78
C ASP A 211 -14.44 -18.23 8.43
N LYS A 212 -15.77 -18.34 8.46
CA LYS A 212 -16.57 -18.49 7.25
C LYS A 212 -16.59 -17.21 6.42
N GLY A 213 -16.70 -16.04 7.06
CA GLY A 213 -16.71 -14.74 6.40
C GLY A 213 -15.42 -14.46 5.66
N MET A 214 -14.26 -14.70 6.29
CA MET A 214 -12.95 -14.55 5.64
C MET A 214 -12.76 -15.55 4.50
N GLY A 215 -13.27 -16.77 4.63
CA GLY A 215 -13.28 -17.76 3.55
C GLY A 215 -14.06 -17.29 2.32
N VAL A 216 -15.24 -16.70 2.53
CA VAL A 216 -16.05 -16.12 1.44
C VAL A 216 -15.36 -14.90 0.83
N GLN A 217 -14.89 -13.94 1.64
CA GLN A 217 -14.19 -12.75 1.17
C GLN A 217 -12.94 -13.11 0.35
N ARG A 218 -12.13 -14.06 0.82
CA ARG A 218 -10.98 -14.58 0.07
C ARG A 218 -11.38 -15.15 -1.28
N GLY A 219 -12.36 -16.05 -1.32
CA GLY A 219 -12.79 -16.69 -2.56
C GLY A 219 -13.25 -15.70 -3.62
N LEU A 220 -14.01 -14.67 -3.21
CA LEU A 220 -14.45 -13.60 -4.11
C LEU A 220 -13.28 -12.75 -4.62
N ARG A 221 -12.36 -12.35 -3.73
CA ARG A 221 -11.17 -11.56 -4.10
C ARG A 221 -10.23 -12.32 -5.03
N GLU A 222 -10.00 -13.60 -4.78
CA GLU A 222 -9.22 -14.44 -5.67
C GLU A 222 -9.89 -14.60 -7.04
N LYS A 223 -11.22 -14.74 -7.09
CA LYS A 223 -11.97 -14.81 -8.35
C LYS A 223 -11.86 -13.52 -9.16
N GLU A 224 -11.96 -12.36 -8.51
CA GLU A 224 -11.70 -11.04 -9.13
C GLU A 224 -10.26 -10.99 -9.69
N ALA A 225 -9.26 -11.33 -8.87
CA ALA A 225 -7.84 -11.32 -9.28
C ALA A 225 -7.57 -12.27 -10.45
N TRP A 226 -8.21 -13.43 -10.48
CA TRP A 226 -8.10 -14.38 -11.59
C TRP A 226 -8.68 -13.80 -12.88
N LEU A 227 -9.84 -13.15 -12.84
CA LEU A 227 -10.42 -12.47 -14.00
C LEU A 227 -9.50 -11.37 -14.53
N THR A 228 -8.94 -10.55 -13.63
CA THR A 228 -7.97 -9.51 -13.99
C THR A 228 -6.75 -10.12 -14.69
N MET A 229 -6.16 -11.16 -14.10
CA MET A 229 -5.01 -11.87 -14.67
C MET A 229 -5.31 -12.38 -16.09
N ILE A 230 -6.47 -12.99 -16.32
CA ILE A 230 -6.84 -13.52 -17.65
C ILE A 230 -6.93 -12.40 -18.68
N ASN A 231 -7.63 -11.31 -18.36
CA ASN A 231 -7.75 -10.17 -19.26
C ASN A 231 -6.38 -9.56 -19.57
N THR A 232 -5.49 -9.46 -18.57
CA THR A 232 -4.13 -8.97 -18.78
C THR A 232 -3.29 -9.91 -19.64
N ARG A 233 -3.41 -11.23 -19.43
CA ARG A 233 -2.71 -12.24 -20.24
C ARG A 233 -3.13 -12.22 -21.70
N GLU A 234 -4.41 -11.96 -21.99
CA GLU A 234 -4.88 -11.83 -23.38
C GLU A 234 -4.17 -10.71 -24.14
N VAL A 235 -3.84 -9.61 -23.45
CA VAL A 235 -3.14 -8.46 -24.03
C VAL A 235 -1.63 -8.73 -24.14
N LEU A 236 -1.01 -9.33 -23.12
CA LEU A 236 0.45 -9.43 -23.03
C LEU A 236 1.06 -10.73 -23.55
N ASN A 237 0.30 -11.83 -23.61
CA ASN A 237 0.82 -13.11 -24.12
C ASN A 237 1.18 -13.09 -25.62
N PRO A 238 0.47 -12.35 -26.50
CA PRO A 238 0.86 -12.23 -27.90
C PRO A 238 2.22 -11.56 -28.13
N LEU A 239 2.72 -10.78 -27.17
CA LEU A 239 3.99 -10.08 -27.29
C LEU A 239 5.17 -11.04 -27.09
N SER A 240 6.13 -10.97 -28.00
CA SER A 240 7.42 -11.68 -27.90
C SER A 240 8.30 -11.07 -26.81
N LEU A 241 9.33 -11.81 -26.38
CA LEU A 241 10.28 -11.29 -25.39
C LEU A 241 10.99 -10.03 -25.89
N ASP A 242 11.38 -10.00 -27.16
CA ASP A 242 12.06 -8.85 -27.74
C ASP A 242 11.13 -7.64 -27.83
N GLN A 243 9.86 -7.84 -28.19
CA GLN A 243 8.86 -6.76 -28.14
C GLN A 243 8.72 -6.21 -26.72
N LEU A 244 8.69 -7.07 -25.70
CA LEU A 244 8.62 -6.62 -24.30
C LEU A 244 9.87 -5.86 -23.86
N ARG A 245 11.06 -6.18 -24.38
CA ARG A 245 12.30 -5.48 -24.02
C ARG A 245 12.38 -4.06 -24.59
N GLU A 246 11.71 -3.80 -25.72
CA GLU A 246 11.71 -2.48 -26.37
C GLU A 246 10.67 -1.51 -25.81
N LEU A 247 9.74 -1.99 -24.96
CA LEU A 247 8.73 -1.14 -24.35
C LEU A 247 9.31 -0.33 -23.17
N GLU A 248 8.71 0.83 -22.90
CA GLU A 248 8.99 1.59 -21.69
C GLU A 248 8.24 1.01 -20.50
N LEU A 249 8.94 0.81 -19.39
CA LEU A 249 8.37 0.19 -18.20
C LEU A 249 7.36 1.12 -17.52
N PRO A 250 6.10 0.68 -17.35
CA PRO A 250 5.10 1.49 -16.67
C PRO A 250 5.30 1.44 -15.15
N TRP A 251 4.79 2.47 -14.47
CA TRP A 251 4.59 2.43 -13.03
C TRP A 251 3.58 1.34 -12.65
N ALA A 252 3.79 0.73 -11.50
CA ALA A 252 2.86 -0.24 -10.94
C ALA A 252 1.54 0.45 -10.51
N ASP A 253 0.45 -0.29 -10.63
CA ASP A 253 -0.80 0.02 -9.95
C ASP A 253 -0.68 -0.40 -8.49
N GLU A 254 -0.50 0.59 -7.61
CA GLU A 254 -0.25 0.38 -6.19
C GLU A 254 -1.42 -0.27 -5.43
N ARG A 255 -2.58 -0.44 -6.08
CA ARG A 255 -3.72 -1.16 -5.54
C ARG A 255 -3.47 -2.67 -5.50
N TYR A 256 -2.59 -3.21 -6.33
CA TYR A 256 -2.27 -4.63 -6.32
C TYR A 256 -1.26 -5.00 -5.25
N ILE A 257 -1.33 -6.24 -4.78
CA ILE A 257 -0.43 -6.76 -3.75
C ILE A 257 0.98 -6.99 -4.27
N GLY A 258 1.11 -7.32 -5.57
CA GLY A 258 2.39 -7.53 -6.22
C GLY A 258 3.01 -8.91 -5.99
N VAL A 259 4.28 -9.04 -6.35
CA VAL A 259 4.98 -10.33 -6.43
C VAL A 259 6.48 -10.20 -6.18
N TRP A 260 7.05 -11.17 -5.44
CA TRP A 260 8.49 -11.34 -5.35
C TRP A 260 8.97 -12.13 -6.57
N VAL A 261 9.80 -11.50 -7.42
CA VAL A 261 10.12 -12.02 -8.76
C VAL A 261 11.40 -12.85 -8.82
N ASN A 262 12.14 -12.98 -7.72
CA ASN A 262 13.34 -13.79 -7.70
C ASN A 262 13.03 -15.23 -8.16
N GLY A 263 13.92 -15.80 -8.97
CA GLY A 263 13.80 -17.14 -9.53
C GLY A 263 12.90 -17.27 -10.75
N LEU A 264 12.23 -16.19 -11.18
CA LEU A 264 11.43 -16.20 -12.40
C LEU A 264 12.28 -16.01 -13.65
N GLN A 265 11.70 -16.43 -14.78
CA GLN A 265 12.25 -16.17 -16.10
C GLN A 265 11.95 -14.74 -16.53
N GLU A 266 12.85 -14.13 -17.31
CA GLU A 266 12.76 -12.74 -17.77
C GLU A 266 11.40 -12.41 -18.38
N GLY A 267 10.92 -13.26 -19.31
CA GLY A 267 9.64 -13.04 -19.96
C GLY A 267 8.44 -13.06 -19.01
N THR A 268 8.51 -13.75 -17.89
CA THR A 268 7.46 -13.72 -16.86
C THR A 268 7.52 -12.41 -16.07
N VAL A 269 8.72 -11.98 -15.68
CA VAL A 269 8.92 -10.74 -14.93
C VAL A 269 8.50 -9.53 -15.74
N LEU A 270 8.92 -9.44 -17.02
CA LEU A 270 8.51 -8.36 -17.90
C LEU A 270 6.99 -8.30 -18.04
N ARG A 271 6.31 -9.45 -18.18
CA ARG A 271 4.84 -9.47 -18.26
C ARG A 271 4.17 -8.97 -16.98
N PHE A 272 4.73 -9.23 -15.79
CA PHE A 272 4.21 -8.61 -14.56
C PHE A 272 4.45 -7.10 -14.53
N LEU A 273 5.63 -6.64 -14.94
CA LEU A 273 5.93 -5.20 -15.01
C LEU A 273 4.97 -4.48 -15.96
N TYR A 274 4.77 -4.99 -17.19
CA TYR A 274 3.85 -4.40 -18.17
C TYR A 274 2.37 -4.59 -17.82
N ALA A 275 2.04 -5.55 -16.97
CA ALA A 275 0.72 -5.68 -16.37
C ALA A 275 0.43 -4.59 -15.33
N GLY A 276 1.40 -3.73 -14.99
CA GLY A 276 1.30 -2.77 -13.90
C GLY A 276 1.29 -3.45 -12.53
N ILE A 277 1.84 -4.66 -12.41
CA ILE A 277 1.93 -5.37 -11.13
C ILE A 277 3.18 -4.91 -10.39
N PRO A 278 3.09 -4.55 -9.10
CA PRO A 278 4.26 -4.28 -8.28
C PRO A 278 5.18 -5.50 -8.25
N CYS A 279 6.42 -5.33 -8.71
CA CYS A 279 7.44 -6.37 -8.70
C CYS A 279 8.46 -6.04 -7.61
N PHE A 280 8.83 -7.04 -6.82
CA PHE A 280 9.76 -6.88 -5.71
C PHE A 280 10.91 -7.85 -5.83
N ILE A 281 12.10 -7.40 -5.46
CA ILE A 281 13.34 -8.16 -5.56
C ILE A 281 14.00 -8.16 -4.18
N ALA A 282 14.35 -9.35 -3.71
CA ALA A 282 15.13 -9.53 -2.49
C ALA A 282 16.55 -9.95 -2.84
N HIS A 283 17.55 -9.24 -2.32
CA HIS A 283 18.96 -9.55 -2.55
C HIS A 283 19.69 -9.68 -1.22
N SER A 284 20.27 -10.85 -0.95
CA SER A 284 21.15 -11.08 0.19
C SER A 284 22.59 -10.79 -0.21
N TYR A 285 23.32 -10.03 0.58
CA TYR A 285 24.75 -9.79 0.36
C TYR A 285 25.55 -9.93 1.65
N ALA A 286 26.84 -10.30 1.51
CA ALA A 286 27.74 -10.42 2.64
C ALA A 286 28.06 -9.03 3.22
N PRO A 287 28.37 -8.92 4.52
CA PRO A 287 28.78 -7.65 5.12
C PRO A 287 29.98 -7.01 4.43
N GLU A 288 30.83 -7.79 3.74
CA GLU A 288 31.96 -7.29 2.97
C GLU A 288 31.55 -6.60 1.64
N ASP A 289 30.39 -6.96 1.07
CA ASP A 289 29.86 -6.43 -0.19
C ASP A 289 29.10 -5.10 -0.02
N ARG A 290 29.26 -4.46 1.14
CA ARG A 290 28.43 -3.35 1.63
C ARG A 290 28.66 -2.01 0.92
N THR A 291 29.60 -1.94 -0.02
CA THR A 291 29.93 -0.72 -0.78
C THR A 291 28.72 -0.08 -1.45
N ARG A 292 27.70 -0.86 -1.84
CA ARG A 292 26.45 -0.33 -2.42
C ARG A 292 25.49 0.27 -1.37
N ALA A 293 25.33 -0.37 -0.22
CA ALA A 293 24.38 0.08 0.80
C ALA A 293 24.81 1.40 1.46
N ASP A 294 26.12 1.59 1.61
CA ASP A 294 26.68 2.83 2.14
C ASP A 294 26.72 3.95 1.06
N ALA A 295 26.57 3.63 -0.23
CA ALA A 295 26.53 4.59 -1.32
C ALA A 295 25.17 5.31 -1.48
N TYR A 296 24.09 4.76 -0.91
CA TYR A 296 22.75 5.37 -0.94
C TYR A 296 22.31 5.76 0.48
N PRO A 297 22.72 6.94 1.00
CA PRO A 297 22.41 7.36 2.37
C PRO A 297 20.91 7.52 2.69
N GLN A 298 20.03 7.43 1.69
CA GLN A 298 18.59 7.53 1.83
C GLN A 298 17.89 6.17 2.07
N VAL A 299 18.60 5.04 2.02
CA VAL A 299 17.96 3.73 2.20
C VAL A 299 17.74 3.44 3.68
N HIS A 300 16.47 3.33 4.07
CA HIS A 300 16.09 3.02 5.45
C HIS A 300 16.59 1.62 5.86
N SER A 301 17.37 1.56 6.95
CA SER A 301 17.80 0.30 7.56
C SER A 301 16.85 -0.11 8.68
N CYS A 302 16.35 -1.34 8.61
CA CYS A 302 15.43 -1.95 9.57
C CYS A 302 16.07 -3.16 10.24
N SER A 303 15.75 -3.40 11.51
CA SER A 303 16.26 -4.55 12.29
C SER A 303 15.47 -5.85 12.09
N ASP A 304 14.37 -5.81 11.34
CA ASP A 304 13.60 -6.99 10.96
C ASP A 304 12.80 -6.73 9.67
N PHE A 305 12.16 -7.78 9.13
CA PHE A 305 11.41 -7.74 7.87
C PHE A 305 10.05 -7.03 7.99
N VAL A 306 9.53 -6.85 9.22
CA VAL A 306 8.22 -6.30 9.53
C VAL A 306 8.28 -4.77 9.65
N LEU A 307 9.33 -4.24 10.25
CA LEU A 307 9.52 -2.80 10.43
C LEU A 307 9.58 -2.07 9.08
N GLY A 308 8.95 -0.90 9.03
CA GLY A 308 8.88 -0.09 7.81
C GLY A 308 8.02 -0.71 6.70
N THR A 309 7.14 -1.66 7.02
CA THR A 309 6.20 -2.23 6.04
C THR A 309 4.79 -1.69 6.18
N ASP A 310 4.07 -1.72 5.05
CA ASP A 310 2.64 -1.37 4.98
C ASP A 310 1.74 -2.35 5.76
N LEU A 311 2.30 -3.48 6.20
CA LEU A 311 1.62 -4.50 7.00
C LEU A 311 1.42 -4.06 8.46
N VAL A 312 2.33 -3.23 9.00
CA VAL A 312 2.31 -2.83 10.42
C VAL A 312 1.03 -2.09 10.79
N PRO A 313 0.61 -1.00 10.09
CA PRO A 313 -0.63 -0.31 10.45
C PRO A 313 -1.85 -1.23 10.35
N SER A 314 -1.88 -2.09 9.33
CA SER A 314 -3.02 -2.96 9.04
C SER A 314 -3.22 -4.06 10.09
N LEU A 315 -2.15 -4.74 10.52
CA LEU A 315 -2.23 -5.88 11.43
C LEU A 315 -1.89 -5.54 12.89
N ARG A 316 -0.97 -4.59 13.15
CA ARG A 316 -0.53 -4.27 14.52
C ARG A 316 -1.46 -3.30 15.25
N GLU A 317 -2.15 -2.45 14.48
CA GLU A 317 -3.00 -1.36 15.01
C GLU A 317 -4.47 -1.54 14.63
N GLY A 318 -4.80 -2.59 13.87
CA GLY A 318 -6.15 -2.91 13.45
C GLY A 318 -7.10 -3.32 14.59
N PRO A 319 -8.43 -3.26 14.35
CA PRO A 319 -9.44 -3.54 15.37
C PRO A 319 -9.38 -4.98 15.91
N TYR A 320 -9.00 -5.95 15.07
CA TYR A 320 -8.79 -7.33 15.49
C TYR A 320 -7.63 -7.49 16.47
N GLN A 321 -6.55 -6.72 16.28
CA GLN A 321 -5.38 -6.78 17.15
C GLN A 321 -5.66 -6.10 18.50
N LEU A 322 -6.46 -5.04 18.51
CA LEU A 322 -6.97 -4.43 19.73
C LEU A 322 -7.83 -5.43 20.51
N LEU A 323 -8.73 -6.15 19.81
CA LEU A 323 -9.54 -7.19 20.43
C LEU A 323 -8.69 -8.35 20.96
N ALA A 324 -7.68 -8.79 20.19
CA ALA A 324 -6.73 -9.81 20.63
C ALA A 324 -6.00 -9.40 21.91
N ARG A 325 -5.59 -8.13 22.05
CA ARG A 325 -4.96 -7.61 23.28
C ARG A 325 -5.92 -7.57 24.47
N GLN A 326 -7.16 -7.15 24.23
CA GLN A 326 -8.20 -7.12 25.27
C GLN A 326 -8.50 -8.54 25.80
N GLU A 327 -8.61 -9.52 24.91
CA GLU A 327 -8.83 -10.91 25.28
C GLU A 327 -7.59 -11.56 25.90
N ALA A 328 -6.37 -11.26 25.41
CA ALA A 328 -5.13 -11.76 26.00
C ALA A 328 -4.93 -11.27 27.44
N GLY A 329 -5.20 -9.98 27.73
CA GLY A 329 -5.14 -9.45 29.10
C GLY A 329 -6.19 -10.08 30.04
N ARG A 330 -7.29 -10.59 29.48
CA ARG A 330 -8.31 -11.36 30.22
C ARG A 330 -7.86 -12.80 30.47
N LEU A 331 -7.15 -13.39 29.53
CA LEU A 331 -6.64 -14.75 29.60
C LEU A 331 -5.35 -14.87 30.42
N ASP A 332 -4.51 -13.84 30.51
CA ASP A 332 -3.34 -13.85 31.42
C ASP A 332 -3.75 -13.87 32.91
N ALA A 333 -5.02 -13.58 33.21
CA ALA A 333 -5.61 -13.79 34.54
C ALA A 333 -6.03 -15.26 34.80
N LEU A 334 -5.92 -16.15 33.80
CA LEU A 334 -6.23 -17.58 33.84
C LEU A 334 -5.02 -18.35 33.29
N GLU A 335 -4.20 -18.93 34.17
CA GLU A 335 -2.89 -19.54 33.91
C GLU A 335 -2.72 -20.29 32.55
N ARG A 336 -1.58 -20.06 31.87
CA ARG A 336 -1.24 -20.65 30.55
C ARG A 336 -0.21 -21.79 30.65
N PRO A 337 -0.31 -22.82 29.79
CA PRO A 337 0.82 -23.64 29.34
C PRO A 337 1.35 -23.16 27.97
N THR A 338 2.68 -23.07 27.85
CA THR A 338 3.41 -22.77 26.60
C THR A 338 3.43 -23.98 25.66
N LEU A 339 2.98 -23.81 24.42
CA LEU A 339 3.17 -24.78 23.31
C LEU A 339 4.33 -24.33 22.42
N GLY A 340 5.25 -25.25 22.14
CA GLY A 340 6.49 -25.04 21.39
C GLY A 340 6.30 -24.94 19.87
N GLY A 341 7.09 -24.09 19.23
CA GLY A 341 7.14 -23.93 17.78
C GLY A 341 8.02 -24.96 17.08
N ALA A 342 7.63 -25.35 15.87
CA ALA A 342 8.39 -26.24 14.98
C ALA A 342 9.62 -25.52 14.37
N SER A 343 10.67 -26.30 14.08
CA SER A 343 11.92 -25.82 13.47
C SER A 343 11.82 -25.68 11.94
N PRO A 344 12.51 -24.70 11.33
CA PRO A 344 12.52 -24.51 9.88
C PRO A 344 13.47 -25.49 9.17
N ALA A 345 13.19 -25.78 7.89
CA ALA A 345 14.06 -26.56 7.01
C ALA A 345 15.22 -25.71 6.46
N THR A 346 16.40 -26.32 6.30
CA THR A 346 17.66 -25.70 5.84
C THR A 346 17.79 -25.63 4.32
N SER A 347 18.24 -24.50 3.78
CA SER A 347 18.67 -24.32 2.37
C SER A 347 20.13 -24.74 2.15
N THR A 348 20.47 -25.09 0.91
CA THR A 348 21.84 -25.45 0.49
C THR A 348 22.69 -24.22 0.11
N PRO A 349 24.01 -24.20 0.39
CA PRO A 349 24.89 -23.05 0.16
C PRO A 349 25.10 -22.62 -1.31
N ASP A 350 24.93 -23.53 -2.28
CA ASP A 350 25.30 -23.30 -3.68
C ASP A 350 24.38 -22.31 -4.43
N ASP A 351 23.14 -22.12 -3.96
CA ASP A 351 22.19 -21.16 -4.55
C ASP A 351 22.48 -19.70 -4.10
N GLU A 352 23.16 -19.51 -2.96
CA GLU A 352 23.45 -18.20 -2.38
C GLU A 352 24.64 -17.50 -3.08
N GLN A 353 25.62 -18.25 -3.61
CA GLN A 353 26.87 -17.70 -4.17
C GLN A 353 26.79 -17.24 -5.63
N ARG A 354 25.86 -17.75 -6.44
CA ARG A 354 25.77 -17.39 -7.88
C ARG A 354 25.21 -15.98 -8.14
N SER A 355 24.52 -15.40 -7.15
CA SER A 355 23.74 -14.17 -7.31
C SER A 355 24.50 -12.90 -6.90
N SER A 356 25.53 -13.03 -6.06
CA SER A 356 26.31 -11.90 -5.53
C SER A 356 27.37 -11.40 -6.50
N SER A 357 28.09 -12.27 -7.23
CA SER A 357 29.24 -11.82 -8.05
C SER A 357 28.85 -11.16 -9.38
N LEU A 358 27.85 -11.70 -10.10
CA LEU A 358 27.48 -11.24 -11.46
C LEU A 358 26.76 -9.89 -11.46
N TYR A 359 25.90 -9.64 -10.47
CA TYR A 359 25.12 -8.40 -10.36
C TYR A 359 25.97 -7.24 -9.80
N LEU A 360 26.83 -7.51 -8.80
CA LEU A 360 27.69 -6.48 -8.20
C LEU A 360 28.81 -6.02 -9.14
N GLN A 361 29.38 -6.91 -9.96
CA GLN A 361 30.48 -6.57 -10.87
C GLN A 361 30.05 -5.65 -12.03
N GLN A 362 28.77 -5.67 -12.44
CA GLN A 362 28.28 -4.89 -13.58
C GLN A 362 27.57 -3.59 -13.19
N LEU A 363 27.04 -3.48 -11.97
CA LEU A 363 26.48 -2.21 -11.48
C LEU A 363 27.52 -1.12 -11.30
N GLY A 364 28.76 -1.48 -10.96
CA GLY A 364 29.89 -0.55 -10.98
C GLY A 364 30.19 0.03 -12.38
N LEU A 365 29.75 -0.63 -13.45
CA LEU A 365 29.92 -0.16 -14.83
C LEU A 365 28.76 0.73 -15.29
N LEU A 366 27.53 0.51 -14.80
CA LEU A 366 26.36 1.33 -15.18
C LEU A 366 26.37 2.72 -14.53
N THR A 367 26.93 2.85 -13.32
CA THR A 367 27.16 4.16 -12.68
C THR A 367 28.15 5.06 -13.44
N ALA A 368 28.90 4.51 -14.40
CA ALA A 368 29.84 5.30 -15.22
C ALA A 368 29.24 5.81 -16.55
N SER A 369 28.03 5.38 -16.95
CA SER A 369 27.58 5.54 -18.35
C SER A 369 26.27 6.31 -18.58
N CYS A 370 25.64 6.91 -17.55
CA CYS A 370 24.39 7.66 -17.74
C CYS A 370 24.57 9.15 -17.40
N GLN A 371 25.18 9.90 -18.32
CA GLN A 371 25.03 11.35 -18.40
C GLN A 371 24.61 11.74 -19.84
N SER A 372 23.63 12.67 -19.93
CA SER A 372 22.92 13.22 -21.12
C SER A 372 21.71 12.39 -21.62
N ALA A 373 20.51 12.93 -21.90
CA ALA A 373 19.99 14.29 -22.11
C ALA A 373 18.45 14.33 -21.84
N PRO A 374 17.76 15.50 -21.79
CA PRO A 374 16.33 15.58 -21.45
C PRO A 374 15.41 15.45 -22.67
N PHE A 375 14.33 14.68 -22.59
CA PHE A 375 13.30 14.60 -23.64
C PHE A 375 11.91 14.92 -23.07
N LYS A 376 11.14 15.73 -23.81
CA LYS A 376 9.79 16.20 -23.45
C LYS A 376 8.73 15.18 -23.89
N LEU A 377 7.74 14.96 -23.02
CA LEU A 377 6.59 14.09 -23.23
C LEU A 377 5.43 14.90 -23.84
N ASP A 378 4.92 14.48 -24.99
CA ASP A 378 3.60 14.91 -25.50
C ASP A 378 2.67 13.70 -25.60
N GLY A 379 1.39 13.95 -25.33
CA GLY A 379 0.45 12.99 -24.75
C GLY A 379 0.01 11.82 -25.63
N TRP A 380 -0.32 10.72 -24.94
CA TRP A 380 -1.05 9.60 -25.50
C TRP A 380 -2.34 9.37 -24.70
N ARG A 381 -3.50 9.44 -25.39
CA ARG A 381 -4.79 8.95 -24.91
C ARG A 381 -5.26 7.87 -25.90
N PRO A 382 -5.74 6.70 -25.45
CA PRO A 382 -6.36 5.75 -26.34
C PRO A 382 -7.73 6.27 -26.79
N THR A 383 -7.84 6.59 -28.07
CA THR A 383 -9.10 6.89 -28.77
C THR A 383 -9.93 5.61 -28.93
N ARG A 384 -11.23 5.69 -28.61
CA ARG A 384 -12.22 4.67 -28.95
C ARG A 384 -12.73 4.95 -30.37
N GLU A 385 -12.28 4.18 -31.33
CA GLU A 385 -12.72 4.30 -32.73
C GLU A 385 -14.16 3.81 -32.92
N LYS A 386 -14.93 4.59 -33.69
CA LYS A 386 -16.26 4.26 -34.20
C LYS A 386 -16.11 3.29 -35.39
N ALA A 387 -16.92 2.24 -35.43
CA ALA A 387 -17.08 1.40 -36.62
C ALA A 387 -17.83 2.17 -37.74
N PRO A 388 -17.56 1.85 -39.01
CA PRO A 388 -18.11 2.56 -40.16
C PRO A 388 -19.56 2.14 -40.48
N THR A 389 -20.32 3.12 -40.98
CA THR A 389 -21.68 2.97 -41.51
C THR A 389 -21.61 2.59 -42.99
N GLU A 390 -22.23 1.48 -43.40
CA GLU A 390 -22.69 1.30 -44.78
C GLU A 390 -23.86 0.30 -44.85
N GLU A 391 -24.59 0.37 -45.95
CA GLU A 391 -26.04 0.22 -46.11
C GLU A 391 -26.62 -1.21 -46.10
N ALA A 392 -27.93 -1.29 -45.88
CA ALA A 392 -28.76 -2.50 -45.83
C ALA A 392 -29.04 -3.11 -47.24
N PRO A 393 -29.62 -4.34 -47.37
CA PRO A 393 -31.02 -4.58 -46.98
C PRO A 393 -31.35 -5.96 -46.35
N SER A 394 -32.44 -5.93 -45.57
CA SER A 394 -33.47 -6.96 -45.34
C SER A 394 -33.08 -8.39 -44.89
N SER A 395 -33.42 -8.74 -43.65
CA SER A 395 -34.52 -9.67 -43.35
C SER A 395 -34.67 -9.92 -41.84
N SER A 396 -35.90 -10.24 -41.48
CA SER A 396 -36.52 -10.27 -40.15
C SER A 396 -36.02 -11.36 -39.20
N ALA A 397 -35.81 -11.01 -37.92
CA ALA A 397 -36.32 -11.76 -36.76
C ALA A 397 -36.05 -10.94 -35.47
N GLY A 398 -37.10 -10.73 -34.67
CA GLY A 398 -37.10 -9.81 -33.54
C GLY A 398 -36.25 -10.24 -32.35
N SER A 399 -35.61 -9.26 -31.71
CA SER A 399 -34.98 -9.37 -30.40
C SER A 399 -35.47 -8.24 -29.50
N PHE A 400 -35.91 -8.61 -28.30
CA PHE A 400 -36.38 -7.72 -27.24
C PHE A 400 -35.24 -6.82 -26.75
N SER A 401 -35.45 -5.50 -26.77
CA SER A 401 -34.55 -4.52 -26.15
C SER A 401 -35.00 -4.18 -24.72
N PHE A 402 -34.06 -4.23 -23.78
CA PHE A 402 -34.19 -3.66 -22.44
C PHE A 402 -33.66 -2.22 -22.53
N GLU A 403 -34.53 -1.21 -22.41
CA GLU A 403 -34.10 0.18 -22.21
C GLU A 403 -33.73 0.40 -20.74
N ALA A 404 -32.52 0.87 -20.47
CA ALA A 404 -32.14 1.48 -19.21
C ALA A 404 -31.90 2.99 -19.45
N PRO A 405 -32.35 3.88 -18.57
CA PRO A 405 -32.34 5.32 -18.80
C PRO A 405 -30.91 5.90 -18.70
N LEU A 406 -30.50 6.63 -19.73
CA LEU A 406 -29.30 7.47 -19.73
C LEU A 406 -29.53 8.69 -18.83
N LEU A 407 -28.84 8.73 -17.69
CA LEU A 407 -28.63 9.96 -16.93
C LEU A 407 -27.60 10.82 -17.68
N THR A 408 -28.06 11.94 -18.22
CA THR A 408 -27.22 13.02 -18.75
C THR A 408 -26.60 13.80 -17.59
N PHE A 409 -25.26 13.79 -17.49
CA PHE A 409 -24.53 14.72 -16.64
C PHE A 409 -24.30 16.04 -17.40
N PRO A 410 -24.54 17.22 -16.79
CA PRO A 410 -24.26 18.49 -17.42
C PRO A 410 -22.74 18.68 -17.55
N SER A 411 -22.33 19.08 -18.76
CA SER A 411 -20.97 19.48 -19.10
C SER A 411 -20.63 20.81 -18.44
N ASP A 412 -19.85 20.79 -17.37
CA ASP A 412 -19.27 22.00 -16.77
C ASP A 412 -18.20 22.57 -17.71
N GLN A 413 -18.58 23.60 -18.47
CA GLN A 413 -17.62 24.59 -18.96
C GLN A 413 -17.25 25.52 -17.79
N PRO A 414 -15.96 25.76 -17.50
CA PRO A 414 -15.59 26.67 -16.43
C PRO A 414 -15.89 28.10 -16.86
N ALA A 415 -16.83 28.73 -16.14
CA ALA A 415 -17.06 30.16 -16.19
C ALA A 415 -15.77 30.91 -15.81
N GLY A 416 -15.27 31.75 -16.71
CA GLY A 416 -14.13 32.62 -16.47
C GLY A 416 -14.42 33.61 -15.35
N GLY A 417 -13.80 33.41 -14.18
CA GLY A 417 -13.95 34.33 -13.06
C GLY A 417 -13.04 34.14 -11.84
N ASN A 418 -12.24 33.07 -11.73
CA ASN A 418 -11.54 32.74 -10.46
C ASN A 418 -10.01 32.75 -10.46
N ARG A 419 -9.33 33.12 -11.55
CA ARG A 419 -7.85 33.03 -11.64
C ARG A 419 -7.13 33.83 -10.54
N ALA A 420 -7.67 34.97 -10.12
CA ALA A 420 -7.09 35.80 -9.05
C ALA A 420 -7.28 35.24 -7.61
N LYS A 421 -8.15 34.24 -7.40
CA LYS A 421 -8.31 33.55 -6.11
C LYS A 421 -7.38 32.35 -5.99
N GLU A 422 -7.07 31.67 -7.09
CA GLU A 422 -6.16 30.52 -7.11
C GLU A 422 -4.72 30.92 -6.78
N ASP A 423 -4.25 32.07 -7.27
CA ASP A 423 -2.89 32.57 -6.99
C ASP A 423 -2.62 32.81 -5.48
N ARG A 424 -3.65 33.11 -4.68
CA ARG A 424 -3.47 33.33 -3.23
C ARG A 424 -3.14 32.06 -2.45
N TYR A 425 -3.43 30.89 -3.03
CA TYR A 425 -3.15 29.60 -2.42
C TYR A 425 -1.93 28.91 -3.05
N ALA A 426 -1.26 29.56 -4.00
CA ALA A 426 -0.01 29.07 -4.55
C ALA A 426 1.03 28.92 -3.44
N HIS A 427 1.68 27.75 -3.43
CA HIS A 427 2.80 27.51 -2.54
C HIS A 427 3.98 28.37 -3.01
N LYS A 428 4.65 29.04 -2.08
CA LYS A 428 5.78 29.91 -2.36
C LYS A 428 7.02 29.04 -2.28
N GLU A 429 7.69 28.85 -3.42
CA GLU A 429 8.95 28.12 -3.43
C GLU A 429 9.98 28.82 -2.54
N PRO A 430 10.75 28.04 -1.76
CA PRO A 430 11.78 28.62 -0.91
C PRO A 430 12.93 29.15 -1.78
N GLU A 431 13.59 30.20 -1.31
CA GLU A 431 14.76 30.75 -1.99
C GLU A 431 15.89 29.72 -1.97
N ARG A 432 16.52 29.52 -3.14
CA ARG A 432 17.66 28.62 -3.33
C ARG A 432 18.88 29.42 -3.76
N ARG A 433 20.05 29.10 -3.21
CA ARG A 433 21.32 29.71 -3.58
C ARG A 433 22.37 28.63 -3.83
N SER A 434 23.00 28.70 -4.99
CA SER A 434 24.14 27.84 -5.32
C SER A 434 25.38 28.34 -4.57
N ILE A 435 25.92 27.51 -3.68
CA ILE A 435 27.16 27.81 -2.94
C ILE A 435 28.35 27.14 -3.61
N HIS A 436 28.15 25.95 -4.17
CA HIS A 436 29.20 25.17 -4.83
C HIS A 436 28.60 24.36 -5.99
N ALA A 437 29.29 24.33 -7.12
CA ALA A 437 28.76 23.73 -8.36
C ALA A 437 28.43 22.23 -8.24
N SER A 438 29.16 21.48 -7.41
CA SER A 438 28.95 20.04 -7.21
C SER A 438 28.00 19.69 -6.06
N ARG A 439 27.41 20.67 -5.37
CA ARG A 439 26.57 20.47 -4.18
C ARG A 439 25.15 20.90 -4.49
N VAL A 440 24.17 20.30 -3.80
CA VAL A 440 22.77 20.75 -3.94
C VAL A 440 22.65 22.22 -3.54
N ASP A 441 21.75 22.96 -4.17
CA ASP A 441 21.52 24.34 -3.81
C ASP A 441 21.06 24.47 -2.35
N TRP A 442 21.66 25.42 -1.65
CA TRP A 442 21.26 25.74 -0.29
C TRP A 442 19.86 26.35 -0.29
N ILE A 443 18.96 25.75 0.48
CA ILE A 443 17.63 26.28 0.72
C ILE A 443 17.76 27.33 1.83
N VAL A 444 17.67 28.60 1.45
CA VAL A 444 17.88 29.73 2.35
C VAL A 444 16.69 29.81 3.32
N PRO A 445 16.89 29.55 4.63
CA PRO A 445 15.81 29.65 5.58
C PRO A 445 15.42 31.13 5.79
N PRO A 446 14.14 31.43 6.06
CA PRO A 446 13.76 32.74 6.52
C PRO A 446 14.38 33.04 7.90
N ARG A 447 14.37 34.30 8.30
CA ARG A 447 14.74 34.68 9.67
C ARG A 447 13.89 33.91 10.67
N VAL A 448 14.50 33.44 11.76
CA VAL A 448 13.80 32.68 12.79
C VAL A 448 12.69 33.54 13.37
N MET A 449 11.45 33.08 13.15
CA MET A 449 10.28 33.81 13.60
C MET A 449 10.16 33.78 15.13
N PRO A 450 9.77 34.90 15.77
CA PRO A 450 9.57 34.96 17.20
C PRO A 450 8.45 34.01 17.64
N ARG A 451 8.39 33.75 18.94
CA ARG A 451 7.27 33.02 19.54
C ARG A 451 5.96 33.77 19.24
N ARG A 452 4.95 33.04 18.77
CA ARG A 452 3.58 33.55 18.69
C ARG A 452 2.83 33.31 20.00
N GLU A 453 2.23 34.38 20.53
CA GLU A 453 1.49 34.37 21.81
C GLU A 453 0.04 33.88 21.68
N LYS A 454 -0.52 33.89 20.47
CA LYS A 454 -1.91 33.51 20.18
C LYS A 454 -2.15 31.99 20.23
N ASP A 455 -3.43 31.62 20.20
CA ASP A 455 -3.89 30.24 20.08
C ASP A 455 -3.35 29.56 18.83
N TRP A 456 -2.97 28.29 19.01
CA TRP A 456 -2.42 27.46 17.96
C TRP A 456 -3.51 26.55 17.41
N VAL A 457 -3.68 26.57 16.09
CA VAL A 457 -4.55 25.62 15.37
C VAL A 457 -3.75 24.39 14.97
N ARG A 458 -4.42 23.24 14.77
CA ARG A 458 -3.76 21.98 14.44
C ARG A 458 -4.13 21.51 13.06
N TYR A 459 -3.11 21.07 12.33
CA TYR A 459 -3.22 20.45 11.03
C TYR A 459 -2.49 19.12 11.03
N GLU A 460 -3.05 18.13 10.35
CA GLU A 460 -2.46 16.81 10.19
C GLU A 460 -2.39 16.47 8.71
N LEU A 461 -1.25 15.94 8.25
CA LEU A 461 -1.18 15.35 6.92
C LEU A 461 -1.96 14.02 6.90
N ALA A 462 -3.03 13.99 6.13
CA ALA A 462 -3.93 12.86 5.98
C ALA A 462 -4.62 12.89 4.60
N TYR A 463 -5.29 11.80 4.24
CA TYR A 463 -6.11 11.73 3.03
C TYR A 463 -7.48 12.37 3.28
N THR A 464 -7.95 13.17 2.33
CA THR A 464 -9.34 13.62 2.23
C THR A 464 -10.27 12.46 1.83
N ASP A 465 -11.58 12.65 1.95
CA ASP A 465 -12.58 11.67 1.47
C ASP A 465 -12.47 11.43 -0.05
N SER A 466 -11.90 12.40 -0.78
CA SER A 466 -11.58 12.32 -2.20
C SER A 466 -10.26 11.56 -2.50
N GLY A 467 -9.58 11.03 -1.49
CA GLY A 467 -8.34 10.27 -1.64
C GLY A 467 -7.10 11.14 -1.93
N ARG A 468 -7.18 12.45 -1.74
CA ARG A 468 -6.07 13.39 -1.94
C ARG A 468 -5.35 13.65 -0.62
N GLU A 469 -4.03 13.67 -0.61
CA GLU A 469 -3.27 14.08 0.58
C GLU A 469 -3.38 15.60 0.82
N ALA A 470 -3.69 15.97 2.05
CA ALA A 470 -3.87 17.35 2.48
C ALA A 470 -3.51 17.53 3.96
N PHE A 471 -3.15 18.76 4.33
CA PHE A 471 -3.12 19.18 5.72
C PHE A 471 -4.53 19.50 6.20
N ILE A 472 -5.14 18.58 6.95
CA ILE A 472 -6.52 18.68 7.43
C ILE A 472 -6.57 19.36 8.80
N TYR A 473 -7.40 20.39 8.94
CA TYR A 473 -7.64 21.08 10.20
C TYR A 473 -8.31 20.14 11.23
N ARG A 474 -7.73 20.06 12.43
CA ARG A 474 -8.22 19.21 13.55
C ARG A 474 -8.75 20.01 14.74
N GLY A 475 -8.77 21.34 14.68
CA GLY A 475 -9.26 22.17 15.78
C GLY A 475 -8.22 22.57 16.84
N HIS A 476 -8.67 23.33 17.84
CA HIS A 476 -7.82 23.89 18.91
C HIS A 476 -7.58 22.97 20.10
N LYS A 477 -8.37 21.89 20.26
CA LYS A 477 -8.29 21.00 21.43
C LYS A 477 -7.76 19.60 21.10
N TYR A 478 -7.58 19.30 19.83
CA TYR A 478 -7.08 18.00 19.39
C TYR A 478 -5.71 17.70 19.99
N LYS A 479 -5.49 16.48 20.47
CA LYS A 479 -4.18 16.01 20.93
C LYS A 479 -3.87 14.76 20.14
N MET A 480 -2.78 14.80 19.39
CA MET A 480 -2.29 13.64 18.66
C MET A 480 -1.21 12.96 19.48
N GLN A 481 -1.29 11.63 19.60
CA GLN A 481 -0.25 10.82 20.23
C GLN A 481 0.63 10.22 19.12
N ASN A 482 1.94 10.17 19.35
CA ASN A 482 2.91 9.45 18.51
C ASN A 482 3.16 9.99 17.09
N ARG A 483 3.06 11.30 16.84
CA ARG A 483 3.53 11.92 15.59
C ARG A 483 4.52 13.06 15.87
N GLU A 484 5.39 13.31 14.89
CA GLU A 484 6.31 14.43 14.93
C GLU A 484 5.53 15.73 14.79
N GLU A 485 5.83 16.68 15.69
CA GLU A 485 5.12 17.94 15.77
C GLU A 485 6.02 19.09 15.29
N TRP A 486 5.53 19.80 14.28
CA TRP A 486 6.18 20.97 13.71
C TRP A 486 5.32 22.22 13.92
N PHE A 487 5.95 23.38 13.87
CA PHE A 487 5.33 24.66 14.25
C PHE A 487 5.51 25.70 13.14
N ASP A 488 4.42 26.13 12.51
CA ASP A 488 4.40 27.37 11.74
C ASP A 488 4.14 28.52 12.71
N ARG A 489 5.21 29.24 13.07
CA ARG A 489 5.14 30.38 14.00
C ARG A 489 4.52 31.62 13.36
N GLU A 490 4.61 31.77 12.04
CA GLU A 490 4.02 32.89 11.32
C GLU A 490 2.50 32.80 11.35
N LYS A 491 1.92 31.63 11.08
CA LYS A 491 0.46 31.42 11.03
C LYS A 491 -0.12 30.88 12.34
N GLY A 492 0.72 30.46 13.29
CA GLY A 492 0.28 29.90 14.57
C GLY A 492 -0.34 28.50 14.40
N ARG A 493 0.35 27.62 13.68
CA ARG A 493 -0.14 26.26 13.39
C ARG A 493 0.80 25.20 13.94
N ARG A 494 0.22 24.14 14.50
CA ARG A 494 0.91 22.90 14.84
C ARG A 494 0.61 21.92 13.70
N ILE A 495 1.66 21.41 13.08
CA ILE A 495 1.61 20.57 11.89
C ILE A 495 2.10 19.19 12.30
N TYR A 496 1.26 18.17 12.17
CA TYR A 496 1.60 16.79 12.49
C TYR A 496 1.98 16.05 11.21
N LEU A 497 3.20 15.53 11.21
CA LEU A 497 3.80 14.76 10.12
C LEU A 497 4.31 13.42 10.67
N SER A 498 4.38 12.41 9.80
CA SER A 498 4.97 11.11 10.13
C SER A 498 6.17 10.90 9.23
N GLY A 499 7.36 10.70 9.82
CA GLY A 499 8.59 10.42 9.08
C GLY A 499 9.04 11.59 8.19
N PHE A 500 8.91 12.84 8.66
CA PHE A 500 9.31 13.97 7.83
C PHE A 500 10.84 14.13 7.84
N HIS A 501 11.42 14.08 6.66
CA HIS A 501 12.82 14.43 6.43
C HIS A 501 12.90 15.78 5.73
N ALA A 502 13.75 16.68 6.25
CA ALA A 502 13.99 17.96 5.62
C ALA A 502 14.61 17.73 4.22
N PRO A 503 14.20 18.49 3.20
CA PRO A 503 14.72 18.29 1.85
C PRO A 503 16.22 18.58 1.76
N PRO A 504 16.93 17.95 0.80
CA PRO A 504 18.33 18.25 0.54
C PRO A 504 18.54 19.75 0.33
N GLY A 505 19.57 20.30 0.98
CA GLY A 505 19.87 21.73 0.96
C GLY A 505 19.38 22.50 2.19
N VAL A 506 18.59 21.90 3.08
CA VAL A 506 18.30 22.46 4.41
C VAL A 506 19.42 22.07 5.36
N VAL A 507 20.04 23.07 6.01
CA VAL A 507 21.12 22.86 6.99
C VAL A 507 20.64 23.30 8.38
N ASN A 508 20.95 22.49 9.40
CA ASN A 508 20.62 22.75 10.80
C ASN A 508 19.13 23.09 11.03
N SER A 509 18.26 22.16 10.60
CA SER A 509 16.80 22.29 10.67
C SER A 509 16.28 22.41 12.11
N ASP A 510 17.05 21.99 13.11
CA ASP A 510 16.72 22.16 14.54
C ASP A 510 16.60 23.64 14.95
N VAL A 511 17.42 24.50 14.33
CA VAL A 511 17.42 25.95 14.58
C VAL A 511 16.57 26.65 13.53
N TRP A 512 16.88 26.41 12.25
CA TRP A 512 16.35 27.18 11.15
C TRP A 512 14.99 26.68 10.64
N GLY A 513 14.56 25.49 11.05
CA GLY A 513 13.35 24.86 10.54
C GLY A 513 13.53 24.26 9.15
N ALA A 514 12.41 23.97 8.49
CA ALA A 514 12.37 23.39 7.16
C ALA A 514 11.16 23.93 6.38
N PRO A 515 11.20 23.90 5.03
CA PRO A 515 10.03 24.22 4.22
C PRO A 515 8.93 23.18 4.48
N VAL A 516 7.68 23.65 4.48
CA VAL A 516 6.52 22.77 4.65
C VAL A 516 6.26 22.03 3.33
N PRO A 517 6.03 20.70 3.35
CA PRO A 517 5.67 19.92 2.17
C PRO A 517 4.54 20.54 1.35
N HIS A 518 4.57 20.36 0.03
CA HIS A 518 3.62 20.99 -0.89
C HIS A 518 2.26 20.28 -0.93
N PHE A 519 1.49 20.39 0.16
CA PHE A 519 0.12 19.90 0.25
C PHE A 519 -0.88 21.03 0.56
N PRO A 520 -2.13 20.92 0.09
CA PRO A 520 -3.16 21.91 0.39
C PRO A 520 -3.53 21.88 1.88
N PHE A 521 -3.79 23.05 2.47
CA PHE A 521 -4.34 23.16 3.82
C PHE A 521 -5.86 23.26 3.72
N ILE A 522 -6.57 22.29 4.29
CA ILE A 522 -8.02 22.15 4.14
C ILE A 522 -8.69 22.16 5.51
N THR A 523 -9.82 22.86 5.60
CA THR A 523 -10.75 22.76 6.71
C THR A 523 -12.01 22.07 6.23
N MET A 524 -12.40 20.99 6.91
CA MET A 524 -13.62 20.25 6.63
C MET A 524 -14.77 20.85 7.46
N ASP A 525 -15.85 21.26 6.79
CA ASP A 525 -17.11 21.64 7.43
C ASP A 525 -18.23 20.77 6.84
N GLY A 526 -18.51 19.65 7.52
CA GLY A 526 -19.28 18.54 6.93
C GLY A 526 -18.59 18.02 5.67
N ASN A 527 -19.31 17.97 4.55
CA ASN A 527 -18.80 17.52 3.26
C ASN A 527 -18.13 18.64 2.44
N ARG A 528 -18.00 19.85 2.98
CA ARG A 528 -17.44 20.99 2.27
C ARG A 528 -15.98 21.18 2.62
N GLU A 529 -15.11 21.08 1.61
CA GLU A 529 -13.69 21.40 1.72
C GLU A 529 -13.47 22.91 1.54
N THR A 530 -12.84 23.56 2.52
CA THR A 530 -12.42 24.97 2.40
C THR A 530 -10.90 25.08 2.50
N MET A 531 -10.28 25.61 1.43
CA MET A 531 -8.84 25.85 1.41
C MET A 531 -8.44 27.00 2.34
N SER A 532 -7.38 26.78 3.10
CA SER A 532 -6.71 27.76 3.95
C SER A 532 -5.38 28.18 3.30
N LEU A 533 -4.88 29.38 3.62
CA LEU A 533 -3.57 29.83 3.14
C LEU A 533 -2.49 28.80 3.53
N PRO A 534 -1.59 28.37 2.63
CA PRO A 534 -0.64 27.29 2.91
C PRO A 534 0.46 27.73 3.89
N SER A 535 0.91 26.86 4.79
CA SER A 535 2.14 27.17 5.56
C SER A 535 3.36 27.01 4.66
N TYR A 536 4.33 27.91 4.78
CA TYR A 536 5.53 27.90 3.93
C TYR A 536 6.75 27.33 4.65
N TRP A 537 6.86 27.63 5.94
CA TRP A 537 8.00 27.25 6.75
C TRP A 537 7.55 26.77 8.13
N MET A 538 8.24 25.76 8.67
CA MET A 538 7.91 25.16 9.95
C MET A 538 9.17 24.86 10.78
N TYR A 539 9.01 24.89 12.10
CA TYR A 539 10.09 24.72 13.06
C TYR A 539 9.82 23.52 13.98
N PRO A 540 10.84 22.83 14.49
CA PRO A 540 10.65 21.68 15.38
C PRO A 540 10.26 22.09 16.81
N SER A 541 10.50 23.34 17.19
CA SER A 541 10.12 23.87 18.52
C SER A 541 9.10 25.00 18.42
N ARG A 542 8.16 25.01 19.36
CA ARG A 542 7.24 26.13 19.59
C ARG A 542 7.97 27.39 20.05
N HIS A 543 9.04 27.23 20.82
CA HIS A 543 9.78 28.30 21.47
C HIS A 543 11.17 28.40 20.84
N PRO A 544 11.43 29.41 19.98
CA PRO A 544 12.78 29.66 19.50
C PRO A 544 13.70 29.99 20.68
N ARG A 545 15.00 29.69 20.53
CA ARG A 545 15.99 30.21 21.48
C ARG A 545 16.05 31.74 21.30
N PRO A 546 16.09 32.53 22.39
CA PRO A 546 16.08 33.98 22.29
C PRO A 546 17.17 34.56 21.38
N LEU A 547 18.35 33.94 21.33
CA LEU A 547 19.50 34.37 20.52
C LEU A 547 19.32 34.15 19.02
N ASP A 548 18.42 33.24 18.62
CA ASP A 548 18.24 32.89 17.20
C ASP A 548 17.16 33.77 16.54
N VAL A 549 16.25 34.35 17.33
CA VAL A 549 15.10 35.12 16.82
C VAL A 549 15.56 36.32 15.98
N GLY A 550 15.04 36.42 14.76
CA GLY A 550 15.33 37.52 13.84
C GLY A 550 16.70 37.48 13.16
N ARG A 551 17.56 36.52 13.54
CA ARG A 551 18.87 36.29 12.91
C ARG A 551 18.68 35.72 11.50
N PRO A 552 19.42 36.20 10.48
CA PRO A 552 19.52 35.51 9.19
C PRO A 552 20.45 34.30 9.33
N ALA A 553 20.19 33.23 8.59
CA ALA A 553 21.15 32.14 8.51
C ALA A 553 22.39 32.56 7.72
N ASP A 554 23.55 32.23 8.24
CA ASP A 554 24.81 32.36 7.51
C ASP A 554 24.88 31.27 6.44
N PRO A 555 25.49 31.53 5.27
CA PRO A 555 25.70 30.50 4.25
C PRO A 555 26.46 29.32 4.86
N PRO A 556 25.97 28.07 4.71
CA PRO A 556 26.64 26.90 5.23
C PRO A 556 27.95 26.65 4.48
N ASN A 557 28.86 25.91 5.12
CA ASN A 557 30.05 25.41 4.42
C ASN A 557 29.59 24.46 3.30
N PRO A 558 30.25 24.47 2.11
CA PRO A 558 29.90 23.56 1.02
C PRO A 558 29.87 22.08 1.41
N GLU A 559 30.67 21.68 2.40
CA GLU A 559 30.75 20.30 2.91
C GLU A 559 29.51 19.87 3.69
N GLU A 560 28.73 20.82 4.23
CA GLU A 560 27.48 20.55 4.95
C GLU A 560 26.31 20.27 4.01
N LEU A 561 26.47 20.53 2.71
CA LEU A 561 25.49 20.25 1.68
C LEU A 561 25.80 18.91 1.00
N PRO A 562 24.80 18.07 0.69
CA PRO A 562 25.03 16.85 -0.08
C PRO A 562 25.49 17.17 -1.50
N TYR A 563 26.15 16.21 -2.14
CA TYR A 563 26.50 16.30 -3.56
C TYR A 563 25.23 16.30 -4.42
N GLN A 564 25.28 16.97 -5.58
CA GLN A 564 24.22 16.78 -6.58
C GLN A 564 24.32 15.36 -7.11
N ASP A 565 23.20 14.64 -7.13
CA ASP A 565 23.11 13.36 -7.84
C ASP A 565 23.38 13.65 -9.32
N GLY A 566 24.52 13.16 -9.81
CA GLY A 566 25.04 13.43 -11.16
C GLY A 566 24.52 12.52 -12.24
#